data_AF-A0A918PUE7-F1
#
_entry.id   AF-A0A918PUE7-F1
#
_cell.length_a   1.000
_cell.length_b   1.000
_cell.length_c   1.000
_cell.angle_alpha   90.00
_cell.angle_beta   90.00
_cell.angle_gamma   90.00
#
_symmetry.space_group_name_H-M   'P 1'
#
loop_
_entity.id
_entity.type
_entity.pdbx_description
1 polymer ?
#
loop_
_entity_poly.entity_id
_entity_poly.type
_entity_poly.pdbx_seq_one_letter_code
_entity_poly.pdbx_strand_id
1 'polypeptide(L)'
;MLLTGGNRHDVTQLLPLLDKVPAVAGLVGRPRHRPDALLADRGYDYACYRRLLWQRGIRPVIAERGQPHGSGLGIFHYVVERTTSWLHGFRRLRIRWERRDDIHEAFLGLAVCLITHRHVQRLC
;
A
#
# COMPACT_ATOMS: atom_id res chain seq x y z
N MET A 1 -6.14 4.44 6.27
CA MET A 1 -4.69 4.40 5.93
C MET A 1 -3.90 4.03 7.19
N LEU A 2 -2.60 3.76 7.07
CA LEU A 2 -1.71 3.58 8.22
C LEU A 2 -0.60 4.65 8.13
N LEU A 3 -0.54 5.54 9.11
CA LEU A 3 0.50 6.56 9.22
C LEU A 3 1.52 6.14 10.27
N THR A 4 2.81 6.21 9.92
CA THR A 4 3.92 5.84 10.78
C THR A 4 4.91 7.01 10.92
N GLY A 5 5.76 6.94 11.94
CA GLY A 5 6.91 7.84 12.05
C GLY A 5 7.96 7.47 10.98
N GLY A 6 8.67 8.48 10.45
CA GLY A 6 9.64 8.27 9.36
C GLY A 6 10.81 7.34 9.69
N ASN A 7 11.13 7.16 10.98
CA ASN A 7 12.19 6.26 11.46
C ASN A 7 11.66 4.86 11.83
N ARG A 8 10.57 4.41 11.21
CA ARG A 8 10.04 3.05 11.38
C ARG A 8 10.37 2.23 10.16
N HIS A 9 10.89 1.02 10.38
CA HIS A 9 11.16 0.11 9.29
C HIS A 9 9.83 -0.40 8.70
N ASP A 10 9.59 -0.14 7.41
CA ASP A 10 8.29 -0.41 6.78
C ASP A 10 7.86 -1.87 6.85
N VAL A 11 8.81 -2.82 6.80
CA VAL A 11 8.55 -4.25 7.00
C VAL A 11 7.74 -4.56 8.27
N THR A 12 7.95 -3.80 9.35
CA THR A 12 7.23 -3.99 10.62
C THR A 12 5.76 -3.58 10.53
N GLN A 13 5.43 -2.76 9.55
CA GLN A 13 4.10 -2.22 9.32
C GLN A 13 3.30 -3.06 8.31
N LEU A 14 3.92 -4.09 7.72
CA LEU A 14 3.28 -4.92 6.71
C LEU A 14 2.00 -5.60 7.23
N LEU A 15 2.09 -6.28 8.38
CA LEU A 15 0.94 -6.98 8.95
C LEU A 15 -0.14 -6.02 9.45
N PRO A 16 0.18 -4.97 10.24
CA PRO A 16 -0.81 -3.95 10.60
C PRO A 16 -1.51 -3.33 9.40
N LEU A 17 -0.80 -3.13 8.28
CA LEU A 17 -1.39 -2.60 7.05
C LEU A 17 -2.39 -3.58 6.43
N LEU A 18 -2.04 -4.87 6.33
CA LEU A 18 -2.92 -5.89 5.79
C LEU A 18 -4.17 -6.10 6.65
N ASP A 19 -4.02 -6.03 7.97
CA ASP A 19 -5.14 -6.21 8.91
C ASP A 19 -6.12 -5.01 8.86
N LYS A 20 -5.69 -3.84 8.34
CA LYS A 20 -6.53 -2.65 8.11
C LYS A 20 -7.23 -2.63 6.75
N VAL A 21 -7.04 -3.62 5.89
CA VAL A 21 -7.72 -3.66 4.58
C VAL A 21 -9.23 -3.80 4.81
N PRO A 22 -10.05 -2.82 4.37
CA PRO A 22 -11.49 -2.90 4.56
C PRO A 22 -12.07 -4.04 3.71
N ALA A 23 -13.25 -4.51 4.09
CA ALA A 23 -14.05 -5.38 3.23
C ALA A 23 -14.21 -4.75 1.84
N VAL A 24 -13.97 -5.52 0.79
CA VAL A 24 -14.29 -5.09 -0.58
C VAL A 24 -15.81 -4.91 -0.67
N ALA A 25 -16.26 -3.68 -0.87
CA ALA A 25 -17.66 -3.32 -0.96
C ALA A 25 -18.31 -3.92 -2.21
N GLY A 26 -19.60 -4.27 -2.12
CA GLY A 26 -20.42 -4.74 -3.25
C GLY A 26 -20.66 -6.26 -3.33
N LEU A 27 -20.00 -7.07 -2.50
CA LEU A 27 -20.27 -8.51 -2.38
C LEU A 27 -21.24 -8.78 -1.23
N VAL A 28 -22.41 -9.34 -1.54
CA VAL A 28 -23.38 -9.82 -0.53
C VAL A 28 -22.85 -11.13 0.08
N GLY A 29 -22.86 -11.25 1.42
CA GLY A 29 -22.39 -12.45 2.13
C GLY A 29 -21.10 -12.21 2.90
N ARG A 30 -20.08 -13.07 2.74
CA ARG A 30 -18.76 -12.94 3.40
C ARG A 30 -17.84 -12.09 2.53
N PRO A 31 -17.70 -10.78 2.79
CA PRO A 31 -16.94 -9.90 1.91
C PRO A 31 -15.47 -10.28 1.97
N ARG A 32 -14.78 -10.11 0.85
CA ARG A 32 -13.35 -10.38 0.79
C ARG A 32 -12.59 -9.29 1.56
N HIS A 33 -11.78 -9.69 2.53
CA HIS A 33 -10.93 -8.79 3.32
C HIS A 33 -9.45 -8.87 2.94
N ARG A 34 -9.02 -9.95 2.28
CA ARG A 34 -7.60 -10.22 2.04
C ARG A 34 -7.29 -10.40 0.55
N PRO A 35 -6.13 -9.92 0.07
CA PRO A 35 -5.68 -10.17 -1.29
C PRO A 35 -5.22 -11.63 -1.45
N ASP A 36 -5.25 -12.17 -2.67
CA ASP A 36 -4.82 -13.56 -2.94
C ASP A 36 -3.29 -13.64 -2.96
N ALA A 37 -2.65 -12.53 -3.35
CA ALA A 37 -1.22 -12.38 -3.40
C ALA A 37 -0.80 -10.98 -2.94
N LEU A 38 0.37 -10.89 -2.32
CA LEU A 38 1.02 -9.64 -1.97
C LEU A 38 2.30 -9.51 -2.80
N LEU A 39 2.39 -8.43 -3.58
CA LEU A 39 3.60 -8.05 -4.29
C LEU A 39 4.40 -7.08 -3.40
N ALA A 40 5.69 -7.37 -3.18
CA ALA A 40 6.58 -6.46 -2.45
C ALA A 40 8.04 -6.58 -2.92
N ASP A 41 8.81 -5.52 -2.68
CA ASP A 41 10.22 -5.45 -3.07
C ASP A 41 11.13 -6.34 -2.20
N ARG A 42 12.42 -6.39 -2.57
CA ARG A 42 13.46 -7.18 -1.87
C ARG A 42 13.70 -6.75 -0.41
N GLY A 43 13.31 -5.54 -0.04
CA GLY A 43 13.35 -5.03 1.32
C GLY A 43 12.38 -5.76 2.26
N TYR A 44 11.39 -6.48 1.72
CA TYR A 44 10.44 -7.30 2.47
C TYR A 44 10.80 -8.79 2.53
N ASP A 45 11.94 -9.19 1.96
CA ASP A 45 12.35 -10.60 1.88
C ASP A 45 12.85 -11.14 3.22
N TYR A 46 11.92 -11.50 4.10
CA TYR A 46 12.19 -12.22 5.34
C TYR A 46 11.29 -13.44 5.48
N ALA A 47 11.87 -14.56 5.89
CA ALA A 47 11.17 -15.84 6.07
C ALA A 47 10.00 -15.73 7.06
N CYS A 48 10.14 -14.92 8.12
CA CYS A 48 9.08 -14.69 9.11
C CYS A 48 7.81 -14.08 8.47
N TYR A 49 7.95 -13.04 7.66
CA TYR A 49 6.81 -12.41 6.97
C TYR A 49 6.23 -13.31 5.89
N ARG A 50 7.05 -14.04 5.13
CA ARG A 50 6.55 -15.05 4.17
C ARG A 50 5.66 -16.08 4.86
N ARG A 51 6.08 -16.61 6.01
CA ARG A 51 5.28 -17.56 6.81
C ARG A 51 3.98 -16.94 7.34
N LEU A 52 4.04 -15.71 7.83
CA LEU A 52 2.87 -14.99 8.37
C LEU A 52 1.84 -14.64 7.27
N LEU A 53 2.28 -14.45 6.03
CA LEU A 53 1.42 -14.25 4.86
C LEU A 53 0.73 -15.55 4.46
N TRP A 54 1.47 -16.67 4.40
CA TRP A 54 0.88 -17.98 4.13
C TRP A 54 -0.16 -18.38 5.17
N GLN A 55 0.10 -18.14 6.46
CA GLN A 55 -0.90 -18.34 7.53
C GLN A 55 -2.17 -17.51 7.35
N ARG A 56 -2.07 -16.36 6.66
CA ARG A 56 -3.20 -15.50 6.33
C ARG A 56 -3.91 -15.88 5.04
N GLY A 57 -3.42 -16.90 4.31
CA GLY A 57 -3.92 -17.29 2.99
C GLY A 57 -3.48 -16.36 1.86
N ILE A 58 -2.43 -15.56 2.07
CA ILE A 58 -1.94 -14.57 1.11
C ILE A 58 -0.64 -15.10 0.51
N ARG A 59 -0.58 -15.29 -0.81
CA ARG A 59 0.65 -15.71 -1.50
C ARG A 59 1.70 -14.58 -1.47
N PRO A 60 2.88 -14.78 -0.86
CA PRO A 60 3.95 -13.79 -0.89
C PRO A 60 4.66 -13.83 -2.26
N VAL A 61 4.45 -12.81 -3.08
CA VAL A 61 5.19 -12.55 -4.32
C VAL A 61 6.24 -11.47 -4.02
N ILE A 62 7.22 -11.86 -3.21
CA ILE A 62 8.28 -10.97 -2.71
C ILE A 62 9.57 -11.27 -3.49
N ALA A 63 10.20 -10.24 -4.04
CA ALA A 63 11.49 -10.41 -4.72
C ALA A 63 12.56 -10.89 -3.74
N GLU A 64 13.35 -11.89 -4.12
CA GLU A 64 14.41 -12.42 -3.27
C GLU A 64 15.63 -11.48 -3.23
N ARG A 65 16.22 -11.34 -2.05
CA ARG A 65 17.46 -10.59 -1.87
C ARG A 65 18.63 -11.37 -2.47
N GLY A 66 19.51 -10.67 -3.19
CA GLY A 66 20.71 -11.27 -3.81
C GLY A 66 20.48 -11.93 -5.17
N GLN A 67 19.23 -12.08 -5.62
CA GLN A 67 18.94 -12.59 -6.96
C GLN A 67 18.97 -11.48 -8.03
N PRO A 68 19.41 -11.79 -9.27
CA PRO A 68 19.41 -10.83 -10.38
C PRO A 68 18.00 -10.29 -10.65
N HIS A 69 17.93 -9.13 -11.30
CA HIS A 69 16.66 -8.46 -11.61
C HIS A 69 15.79 -9.37 -12.50
N GLY A 70 14.63 -9.79 -11.99
CA GLY A 70 13.79 -10.74 -12.73
C GLY A 70 12.50 -11.20 -12.05
N SER A 71 12.09 -10.62 -10.92
CA SER A 71 10.87 -11.05 -10.21
C SER A 71 9.56 -10.78 -10.96
N GLY A 72 9.61 -10.14 -12.14
CA GLY A 72 8.43 -9.66 -12.88
C GLY A 72 7.68 -8.51 -12.20
N LEU A 73 8.11 -8.10 -11.00
CA LEU A 73 7.46 -7.04 -10.22
C LEU A 73 7.46 -5.70 -10.94
N GLY A 74 8.46 -5.41 -11.78
CA GLY A 74 8.54 -4.13 -12.51
C GLY A 74 7.30 -3.82 -13.36
N ILE A 75 6.61 -4.85 -13.87
CA ILE A 75 5.37 -4.71 -14.64
C ILE A 75 4.23 -4.17 -13.75
N PHE A 76 4.16 -4.63 -12.50
CA PHE A 76 3.12 -4.26 -11.56
C PHE A 76 3.49 -3.06 -10.68
N HIS A 77 4.79 -2.78 -10.51
CA HIS A 77 5.30 -1.75 -9.62
C HIS A 77 4.83 -0.35 -10.03
N TYR A 78 4.67 -0.14 -11.33
CA TYR A 78 4.17 1.12 -11.89
C TYR A 78 2.80 1.52 -11.30
N VAL A 79 1.93 0.58 -10.90
CA VAL A 79 0.64 0.92 -10.26
C VAL A 79 0.85 1.60 -8.90
N VAL A 80 1.80 1.10 -8.12
CA VAL A 80 2.16 1.65 -6.80
C VAL A 80 2.83 3.01 -7.00
N GLU A 81 3.84 3.08 -7.85
CA GLU A 81 4.58 4.32 -8.14
C GLU A 81 3.68 5.43 -8.70
N ARG A 82 2.76 5.09 -9.61
CA ARG A 82 1.74 6.00 -10.14
C ARG A 82 0.86 6.56 -9.03
N THR A 83 0.38 5.70 -8.12
CA THR A 83 -0.49 6.12 -7.01
C THR A 83 0.25 7.06 -6.07
N THR A 84 1.50 6.74 -5.73
CA THR A 84 2.39 7.60 -4.94
C THR A 84 2.65 8.94 -5.65
N SER A 85 2.86 8.92 -6.97
CA SER A 85 3.04 10.12 -7.79
C SER A 85 1.81 11.05 -7.77
N TRP A 86 0.60 10.50 -7.81
CA TRP A 86 -0.63 11.31 -7.66
C TRP A 86 -0.68 12.05 -6.33
N LEU A 87 -0.29 11.38 -5.24
CA LEU A 87 -0.21 12.01 -3.92
C LEU A 87 0.88 13.09 -3.87
N HIS A 88 2.06 12.81 -4.44
CA HIS A 88 3.15 13.77 -4.52
C HIS A 88 2.89 14.96 -5.46
N GLY A 89 1.90 14.87 -6.35
CA GLY A 89 1.41 16.02 -7.11
C GLY A 89 0.88 17.15 -6.21
N PHE A 90 0.38 16.81 -5.02
CA PHE A 90 0.04 17.79 -3.99
C PHE A 90 1.31 18.17 -3.22
N ARG A 91 1.86 19.36 -3.49
CA ARG A 91 3.15 19.82 -2.91
C ARG A 91 3.27 19.63 -1.39
N ARG A 92 2.18 19.83 -0.63
CA ARG A 92 2.15 19.63 0.84
C ARG A 92 2.30 18.17 1.28
N LEU A 93 1.99 17.20 0.41
CA LEU A 93 2.15 15.76 0.66
C LEU A 93 3.46 15.20 0.10
N ARG A 94 4.12 15.90 -0.82
CA ARG A 94 5.44 15.51 -1.34
C ARG A 94 6.52 15.53 -0.26
N ILE A 95 6.51 16.59 0.55
CA ILE A 95 7.39 16.73 1.70
C ILE A 95 6.48 16.91 2.91
N ARG A 96 6.64 16.07 3.93
CA ARG A 96 5.85 16.17 5.16
C ARG A 96 6.35 17.36 5.99
N TRP A 97 5.69 18.50 5.82
CA TRP A 97 5.91 19.70 6.63
C TRP A 97 5.13 19.68 7.95
N GLU A 98 4.02 18.95 7.97
CA GLU A 98 3.10 18.93 9.11
C GLU A 98 3.72 18.19 10.30
N ARG A 99 3.87 18.90 11.41
CA ARG A 99 4.43 18.36 12.67
C ARG A 99 3.46 17.43 13.38
N ARG A 100 2.16 17.70 13.25
CA ARG A 100 1.09 16.83 13.77
C ARG A 100 0.68 15.80 12.72
N ASP A 101 0.43 14.60 13.19
CA ASP A 101 0.02 13.44 12.39
C ASP A 101 -1.43 13.54 11.92
N ASP A 102 -2.34 14.03 12.76
CA ASP A 102 -3.76 14.24 12.43
C ASP A 102 -3.97 15.20 11.24
N ILE A 103 -3.21 16.31 11.20
CA ILE A 103 -3.24 17.25 10.07
C ILE A 103 -2.72 16.59 8.79
N HIS A 104 -1.65 15.81 8.88
CA HIS A 104 -1.10 15.10 7.73
C HIS A 104 -2.07 14.04 7.20
N GLU A 105 -2.69 13.28 8.11
CA GLU A 105 -3.71 12.28 7.76
C GLU A 105 -4.94 12.92 7.11
N ALA A 106 -5.39 14.09 7.60
CA ALA A 106 -6.49 14.84 6.99
C ALA A 106 -6.16 15.28 5.54
N PHE A 107 -4.96 15.80 5.30
CA PHE A 107 -4.53 16.16 3.93
C PHE A 107 -4.43 14.93 3.02
N LEU A 108 -3.92 13.82 3.54
CA LEU A 108 -3.81 12.57 2.79
C LEU A 108 -5.20 12.05 2.39
N GLY A 109 -6.16 12.09 3.32
CA GLY A 109 -7.57 11.75 3.05
C GLY A 109 -8.19 12.67 2.01
N LEU A 110 -8.02 13.98 2.14
CA LEU A 110 -8.55 14.96 1.19
C LEU A 110 -7.98 14.76 -0.22
N ALA A 111 -6.67 14.49 -0.34
CA ALA A 111 -6.04 14.22 -1.62
C ALA A 111 -6.62 12.97 -2.30
N VAL A 112 -6.86 11.89 -1.54
CA VAL A 112 -7.49 10.68 -2.08
C VAL A 112 -8.94 10.94 -2.49
N CYS A 113 -9.72 11.71 -1.75
CA CYS A 113 -11.06 12.13 -2.17
C CYS A 113 -11.03 12.91 -3.50
N LEU A 114 -10.08 13.84 -3.67
CA LEU A 114 -9.94 14.61 -4.91
C LEU A 114 -9.49 13.72 -6.09
N ILE A 115 -8.54 12.81 -5.88
CA ILE A 115 -8.08 11.87 -6.91
C ILE A 115 -9.24 10.98 -7.36
N THR A 116 -9.94 10.35 -6.41
CA THR A 116 -11.07 9.46 -6.70
C THR A 116 -12.21 10.19 -7.39
N HIS A 117 -12.57 11.40 -6.93
CA HIS A 117 -13.58 12.22 -7.59
C HIS A 117 -13.23 12.52 -9.06
N ARG A 118 -11.99 12.92 -9.35
CA ARG A 118 -11.52 13.15 -10.72
C ARG A 118 -11.56 11.89 -11.59
N HIS A 119 -11.34 10.71 -11.01
CA HIS A 119 -11.48 9.45 -11.73
C HIS A 119 -12.94 9.14 -12.06
N VAL A 120 -13.85 9.31 -11.10
CA VAL A 120 -15.28 9.11 -11.33
C VAL A 120 -15.79 10.06 -12.42
N GLN A 121 -15.41 11.34 -12.37
CA GLN A 121 -15.78 12.33 -13.39
C GLN A 121 -15.24 12.03 -14.80
N ARG A 122 -14.20 11.20 -14.93
CA ARG A 122 -13.69 10.77 -16.26
C ARG A 122 -14.38 9.51 -16.78
N LEU A 123 -15.03 8.76 -15.89
CA LEU A 123 -15.74 7.52 -16.22
C LEU A 123 -17.22 7.77 -16.54
N CYS A 124 -17.78 8.87 -16.03
CA CYS A 124 -19.10 9.39 -16.39
C CYS A 124 -18.98 10.39 -17.54
#